data_AF-A0A7V9LVI6-F1
#
_entry.id   AF-A0A7V9LVI6-F1
#
_cell.length_a   1.000
_cell.length_b   1.000
_cell.length_c   1.000
_cell.angle_alpha   90.00
_cell.angle_beta   90.00
_cell.angle_gamma   90.00
#
_symmetry.space_group_name_H-M   'P 1'
#
loop_
_entity.id
_entity.type
_entity.pdbx_description
1 polymer ?
#
loop_
_entity_poly.entity_id
_entity_poly.type
_entity_poly.pdbx_seq_one_letter_code
_entity_poly.pdbx_strand_id
1 'polypeptide(L)'
;DDATAAGGQVLERVLDPEVPRLIEAIYGIPAPTTDGDPTTADEANRTDLVEIFLTGVTTELDGTGFWASLGEEDDMAPIQLDLNSQAMNADVDPAAFVPSEMLRLNMSIPPTENPSRLGVLAGDLQGFPNGRRLFDDVLDIEIQALEGFFITGPVVALAGGDQVDLNDGRFRDTFPYLGLPNNQGVNTVNEN
;
A
#
# COMPACT_ATOMS: atom_id res chain seq x y z
N ASP A 1 -16.65 -8.74 16.87
CA ASP A 1 -16.46 -8.11 15.54
C ASP A 1 -16.00 -9.20 14.57
N ASP A 2 -16.02 -8.94 13.27
CA ASP A 2 -15.57 -9.91 12.26
C ASP A 2 -14.08 -10.27 12.42
N ALA A 3 -13.29 -9.41 13.07
CA ALA A 3 -11.89 -9.67 13.45
C ALA A 3 -11.75 -10.85 14.45
N THR A 4 -12.65 -10.95 15.44
CA THR A 4 -12.70 -12.10 16.36
C THR A 4 -13.22 -13.37 15.66
N ALA A 5 -14.07 -13.21 14.64
CA ALA A 5 -14.66 -14.34 13.89
C ALA A 5 -13.67 -15.02 12.92
N ALA A 6 -12.60 -14.32 12.52
CA ALA A 6 -11.48 -14.87 11.76
C ALA A 6 -10.29 -15.33 12.64
N GLY A 7 -10.42 -15.26 13.97
CA GLY A 7 -9.39 -15.75 14.91
C GLY A 7 -8.02 -15.07 14.79
N GLY A 8 -7.96 -13.81 14.35
CA GLY A 8 -6.69 -13.09 14.16
C GLY A 8 -5.89 -13.48 12.91
N GLN A 9 -6.38 -14.44 12.10
CA GLN A 9 -5.65 -14.94 10.93
C GLN A 9 -5.32 -13.86 9.91
N VAL A 10 -6.18 -12.86 9.73
CA VAL A 10 -5.91 -11.75 8.80
C VAL A 10 -4.71 -10.93 9.27
N LEU A 11 -4.61 -10.62 10.56
CA LEU A 11 -3.49 -9.86 11.11
C LEU A 11 -2.17 -10.64 10.96
N GLU A 12 -2.18 -11.94 11.27
CA GLU A 12 -1.00 -12.81 11.08
C GLU A 12 -0.52 -12.83 9.62
N ARG A 13 -1.44 -12.86 8.64
CA ARG A 13 -1.08 -12.84 7.21
C ARG A 13 -0.60 -11.49 6.72
N VAL A 14 -0.96 -10.40 7.40
CA VAL A 14 -0.45 -9.06 7.08
C VAL A 14 0.94 -8.87 7.67
N LEU A 15 1.18 -9.38 8.89
CA LEU A 15 2.49 -9.33 9.55
C LEU A 15 3.52 -10.25 8.89
N ASP A 16 3.14 -11.45 8.45
CA ASP A 16 3.99 -12.38 7.68
C ASP A 16 3.34 -12.72 6.32
N PRO A 17 3.48 -11.84 5.31
CA PRO A 17 2.90 -12.08 3.99
C PRO A 17 3.60 -13.23 3.26
N GLU A 18 2.83 -14.03 2.52
CA GLU A 18 3.38 -15.15 1.73
C GLU A 18 4.11 -14.67 0.46
N VAL A 19 3.71 -13.53 -0.11
CA VAL A 19 4.19 -13.06 -1.41
C VAL A 19 5.72 -12.88 -1.45
N PRO A 20 6.36 -12.22 -0.47
CA PRO A 20 7.82 -12.04 -0.52
C PRO A 20 8.62 -13.34 -0.43
N ARG A 21 8.13 -14.31 0.35
CA ARG A 21 8.74 -15.65 0.42
C ARG A 21 8.68 -16.39 -0.92
N LEU A 22 7.59 -16.21 -1.67
CA LEU A 22 7.45 -16.78 -3.01
C LEU A 22 8.36 -16.06 -4.02
N ILE A 23 8.47 -14.74 -3.93
CA ILE A 23 9.36 -13.96 -4.79
C ILE A 23 10.82 -14.32 -4.55
N GLU A 24 11.23 -14.50 -3.28
CA GLU A 24 12.55 -15.01 -2.94
C GLU A 24 12.81 -16.40 -3.53
N ALA A 25 11.87 -17.33 -3.37
CA ALA A 25 12.03 -18.70 -3.87
C ALA A 25 12.11 -18.78 -5.40
N ILE A 26 11.40 -17.91 -6.12
CA ILE A 26 11.31 -17.95 -7.60
C ILE A 26 12.39 -17.08 -8.25
N TYR A 27 12.62 -15.89 -7.73
CA TYR A 27 13.46 -14.86 -8.35
C TYR A 27 14.76 -14.57 -7.60
N GLY A 28 14.92 -15.08 -6.37
CA GLY A 28 16.11 -14.85 -5.55
C GLY A 28 16.23 -13.43 -5.00
N ILE A 29 15.12 -12.69 -4.95
CA ILE A 29 15.05 -11.37 -4.30
C ILE A 29 14.80 -11.63 -2.82
N PRO A 30 15.70 -11.22 -1.89
CA PRO A 30 15.52 -11.51 -0.48
C PRO A 30 14.21 -10.94 0.07
N ALA A 31 13.47 -11.76 0.80
CA ALA A 31 12.28 -11.29 1.50
C ALA A 31 12.68 -10.28 2.59
N PRO A 32 11.86 -9.25 2.87
CA PRO A 32 12.16 -8.26 3.89
C PRO A 32 12.13 -8.89 5.29
N THR A 33 13.15 -8.59 6.08
CA THR A 33 13.24 -8.91 7.51
C THR A 33 12.81 -7.72 8.36
N THR A 34 12.52 -7.94 9.64
CA THR A 34 12.10 -6.90 10.59
C THR A 34 13.14 -5.79 10.74
N ASP A 35 14.44 -6.12 10.69
CA ASP A 35 15.54 -5.17 10.82
C ASP A 35 16.06 -4.64 9.46
N GLY A 36 15.48 -5.10 8.35
CA GLY A 36 15.91 -4.77 6.99
C GLY A 36 17.27 -5.38 6.59
N ASP A 37 17.87 -6.24 7.41
CA ASP A 37 19.08 -6.99 7.07
C ASP A 37 18.71 -8.36 6.47
N PRO A 38 18.90 -8.57 5.15
CA PRO A 38 18.51 -9.83 4.51
C PRO A 38 19.37 -11.04 4.93
N THR A 39 20.37 -10.84 5.80
CA THR A 39 21.23 -11.90 6.33
C THR A 39 20.81 -12.39 7.71
N THR A 40 19.88 -11.71 8.38
CA THR A 40 19.35 -12.15 9.67
C THR A 40 18.28 -13.20 9.45
N ALA A 41 18.23 -14.18 10.36
CA ALA A 41 17.24 -15.27 10.31
C ALA A 41 15.90 -14.84 10.94
N ASP A 42 15.59 -13.54 10.95
CA ASP A 42 14.47 -13.00 11.70
C ASP A 42 13.14 -13.26 10.98
N GLU A 43 12.10 -13.52 11.77
CA GLU A 43 10.74 -13.65 11.24
C GLU A 43 10.25 -12.25 10.82
N ALA A 44 9.57 -12.17 9.67
CA ALA A 44 9.06 -10.89 9.20
C ALA A 44 7.95 -10.37 10.14
N ASN A 45 8.12 -9.15 10.67
CA ASN A 45 7.11 -8.41 11.41
C ASN A 45 6.70 -7.16 10.62
N ARG A 46 5.77 -7.32 9.67
CA ARG A 46 5.38 -6.28 8.71
C ARG A 46 4.34 -5.31 9.27
N THR A 47 4.70 -4.61 10.34
CA THR A 47 3.88 -3.56 10.97
C THR A 47 3.57 -2.43 10.00
N ASP A 48 4.46 -2.14 9.05
CA ASP A 48 4.23 -1.18 7.95
C ASP A 48 3.06 -1.61 7.05
N LEU A 49 2.86 -2.91 6.82
CA LEU A 49 1.70 -3.41 6.08
C LEU A 49 0.41 -3.35 6.91
N VAL A 50 0.50 -3.57 8.23
CA VAL A 50 -0.64 -3.32 9.13
C VAL A 50 -1.06 -1.85 9.04
N GLU A 51 -0.09 -0.95 8.98
CA GLU A 51 -0.36 0.46 8.79
C GLU A 51 -1.03 0.75 7.45
N ILE A 52 -0.47 0.25 6.35
CA ILE A 52 -0.97 0.52 4.99
C ILE A 52 -2.40 -0.03 4.80
N PHE A 53 -2.65 -1.27 5.22
CA PHE A 53 -3.89 -1.98 4.92
C PHE A 53 -4.95 -1.84 6.02
N LEU A 54 -4.56 -2.00 7.28
CA LEU A 54 -5.52 -2.14 8.38
C LEU A 54 -5.81 -0.85 9.14
N THR A 55 -4.84 0.06 9.30
CA THR A 55 -5.10 1.34 9.99
C THR A 55 -5.32 2.49 9.01
N GLY A 56 -4.65 2.44 7.86
CA GLY A 56 -4.32 3.62 7.08
C GLY A 56 -3.09 4.31 7.68
N VAL A 57 -2.33 4.99 6.81
CA VAL A 57 -1.07 5.65 7.19
C VAL A 57 -1.36 6.92 7.99
N THR A 58 -0.90 6.94 9.25
CA THR A 58 -1.14 8.03 10.20
C THR A 58 -0.25 7.96 11.44
N THR A 59 0.07 9.13 11.97
CA THR A 59 0.73 9.33 13.27
C THR A 59 -0.27 9.45 14.43
N GLU A 60 -1.59 9.52 14.18
CA GLU A 60 -2.60 9.71 15.24
C GLU A 60 -2.71 8.51 16.21
N LEU A 61 -2.12 7.36 15.86
CA LEU A 61 -2.05 6.18 16.72
C LEU A 61 -0.77 6.13 17.57
N ASP A 62 0.15 7.07 17.39
CA ASP A 62 1.42 7.13 18.11
C ASP A 62 1.20 7.38 19.61
N GLY A 63 1.84 6.58 20.46
CA GLY A 63 1.72 6.69 21.91
C GLY A 63 0.38 6.19 22.49
N THR A 64 -0.48 5.58 21.67
CA THR A 64 -1.76 4.99 22.12
C THR A 64 -1.61 3.59 22.70
N GLY A 65 -0.44 2.96 22.55
CA GLY A 65 -0.16 1.55 22.86
C GLY A 65 -0.48 0.59 21.71
N PHE A 66 -1.03 1.07 20.60
CA PHE A 66 -1.36 0.22 19.45
C PHE A 66 -0.10 -0.38 18.81
N TRP A 67 0.91 0.43 18.51
CA TRP A 67 2.13 -0.03 17.85
C TRP A 67 3.00 -0.87 18.78
N ALA A 68 3.07 -0.49 20.07
CA ALA A 68 3.71 -1.31 21.11
C ALA A 68 3.05 -2.70 21.22
N SER A 69 1.74 -2.82 20.98
CA SER A 69 1.05 -4.11 20.97
C SER A 69 1.44 -5.01 19.80
N LEU A 70 2.00 -4.44 18.73
CA LEU A 70 2.52 -5.12 17.54
C LEU A 70 4.05 -5.30 17.57
N GLY A 71 4.71 -4.87 18.64
CA GLY A 71 6.15 -5.08 18.85
C GLY A 71 7.04 -3.87 18.52
N GLU A 72 6.48 -2.72 18.17
CA GLU A 72 7.26 -1.49 17.96
C GLU A 72 7.73 -0.91 19.31
N GLU A 73 9.05 -0.78 19.51
CA GLU A 73 9.62 -0.40 20.81
C GLU A 73 9.25 1.02 21.26
N ASP A 74 9.18 1.96 20.30
CA ASP A 74 8.89 3.37 20.57
C ASP A 74 7.39 3.69 20.56
N ASP A 75 6.52 2.70 20.31
CA ASP A 75 5.06 2.87 20.15
C ASP A 75 4.66 3.88 19.05
N MET A 76 5.46 3.96 17.99
CA MET A 76 5.27 4.88 16.85
C MET A 76 4.92 4.11 15.57
N ALA A 77 4.17 4.74 14.68
CA ALA A 77 3.85 4.22 13.36
C ALA A 77 5.12 4.03 12.51
N PRO A 78 5.25 2.92 11.76
CA PRO A 78 6.37 2.70 10.85
C PRO A 78 6.52 3.79 9.78
N ILE A 79 5.41 4.32 9.27
CA ILE A 79 5.37 5.37 8.25
C ILE A 79 4.90 6.67 8.91
N GLN A 80 5.85 7.57 9.18
CA GLN A 80 5.62 8.84 9.86
C GLN A 80 4.98 9.91 8.95
N LEU A 81 3.76 9.62 8.47
CA LEU A 81 2.95 10.47 7.59
C LEU A 81 1.48 10.36 7.96
N ASP A 82 0.71 11.42 7.70
CA ASP A 82 -0.76 11.40 7.83
C ASP A 82 -1.42 11.40 6.45
N LEU A 83 -1.92 10.24 6.02
CA LEU A 83 -2.47 10.07 4.69
C LEU A 83 -3.94 9.75 4.67
N ASN A 84 -4.39 8.59 5.13
CA ASN A 84 -5.75 8.13 4.84
C ASN A 84 -6.45 7.45 6.02
N SER A 85 -5.91 7.47 7.23
CA SER A 85 -6.55 6.81 8.37
C SER A 85 -7.84 7.49 8.82
N GLN A 86 -8.81 6.68 9.26
CA GLN A 86 -10.00 7.17 9.95
C GLN A 86 -9.67 7.75 11.35
N ALA A 87 -8.51 7.41 11.93
CA ALA A 87 -8.05 7.94 13.21
C ALA A 87 -7.90 9.48 13.18
N MET A 88 -7.69 10.03 11.98
CA MET A 88 -7.57 11.47 11.73
C MET A 88 -8.91 12.22 11.78
N ASN A 89 -10.04 11.52 11.95
CA ASN A 89 -11.34 12.17 12.07
C ASN A 89 -11.51 12.78 13.47
N ALA A 90 -12.06 13.99 13.52
CA ALA A 90 -12.20 14.76 14.76
C ALA A 90 -13.08 14.10 15.85
N ASP A 91 -13.93 13.14 15.48
CA ASP A 91 -14.84 12.41 16.37
C ASP A 91 -14.33 11.00 16.74
N VAL A 92 -13.14 10.62 16.28
CA VAL A 92 -12.52 9.34 16.63
C VAL A 92 -11.70 9.49 17.91
N ASP A 93 -11.80 8.50 18.78
CA ASP A 93 -10.87 8.28 19.90
C ASP A 93 -9.79 7.30 19.44
N PRO A 94 -8.53 7.74 19.25
CA PRO A 94 -7.45 6.87 18.80
C PRO A 94 -7.23 5.65 19.70
N ALA A 95 -7.47 5.77 21.02
CA ALA A 95 -7.31 4.66 21.95
C ALA A 95 -8.42 3.59 21.81
N ALA A 96 -9.53 3.91 21.16
CA ALA A 96 -10.62 3.01 20.84
C ALA A 96 -10.67 2.62 19.35
N PHE A 97 -9.64 3.00 18.58
CA PHE A 97 -9.54 2.69 17.16
C PHE A 97 -9.46 1.18 16.93
N VAL A 98 -10.22 0.68 15.95
CA VAL A 98 -10.20 -0.73 15.54
C VAL A 98 -9.67 -0.83 14.12
N PRO A 99 -8.53 -1.52 13.90
CA PRO A 99 -8.01 -1.77 12.56
C PRO A 99 -8.98 -2.60 11.72
N SER A 100 -9.01 -2.34 10.42
CA SER A 100 -9.90 -2.98 9.46
C SER A 100 -9.41 -2.80 8.02
N GLU A 101 -9.67 -3.76 7.15
CA GLU A 101 -9.37 -3.61 5.72
C GLU A 101 -10.37 -2.64 5.08
N MET A 102 -9.89 -1.47 4.64
CA MET A 102 -10.73 -0.43 4.06
C MET A 102 -9.98 0.35 2.99
N LEU A 103 -10.66 0.62 1.88
CA LEU A 103 -10.22 1.69 0.98
C LEU A 103 -10.59 3.03 1.61
N ARG A 104 -9.58 3.85 1.89
CA ARG A 104 -9.75 5.13 2.58
C ARG A 104 -9.44 6.31 1.67
N LEU A 105 -10.13 7.40 1.93
CA LEU A 105 -10.04 8.63 1.14
C LEU A 105 -9.79 9.82 2.06
N ASN A 106 -8.69 10.54 1.82
CA ASN A 106 -8.40 11.81 2.46
C ASN A 106 -8.41 12.97 1.46
N MET A 107 -9.30 13.93 1.73
CA MET A 107 -9.51 15.13 0.92
C MET A 107 -8.74 16.35 1.42
N SER A 108 -8.03 16.27 2.55
CA SER A 108 -7.21 17.38 3.07
C SER A 108 -5.91 17.57 2.28
N ILE A 109 -5.42 16.51 1.62
CA ILE A 109 -4.25 16.56 0.74
C ILE A 109 -4.64 17.22 -0.60
N PRO A 110 -4.00 18.33 -1.02
CA PRO A 110 -4.31 18.99 -2.27
C PRO A 110 -3.95 18.12 -3.49
N PRO A 111 -4.58 18.34 -4.66
CA PRO A 111 -4.15 17.69 -5.89
C PRO A 111 -2.70 17.99 -6.26
N THR A 112 -1.97 16.96 -6.69
CA THR A 112 -0.59 17.11 -7.18
C THR A 112 -0.59 17.64 -8.61
N GLU A 113 0.23 18.66 -8.91
CA GLU A 113 0.34 19.23 -10.26
C GLU A 113 1.00 18.26 -11.25
N ASN A 114 1.99 17.50 -10.79
CA ASN A 114 2.74 16.51 -11.57
C ASN A 114 2.55 15.13 -10.93
N PRO A 115 1.41 14.48 -11.16
CA PRO A 115 1.12 13.23 -10.50
C PRO A 115 2.04 12.10 -10.99
N SER A 116 2.42 11.22 -10.08
CA SER A 116 3.22 10.02 -10.34
C SER A 116 2.35 8.77 -10.30
N ARG A 117 2.57 7.84 -11.25
CA ARG A 117 1.91 6.51 -11.23
C ARG A 117 2.26 5.70 -9.99
N LEU A 118 3.44 5.94 -9.39
CA LEU A 118 3.91 5.23 -8.20
C LEU A 118 3.43 5.86 -6.88
N GLY A 119 2.58 6.88 -6.93
CA GLY A 119 1.95 7.47 -5.75
C GLY A 119 2.94 7.82 -4.62
N VAL A 120 2.62 7.38 -3.41
CA VAL A 120 3.42 7.67 -2.21
C VAL A 120 4.86 7.18 -2.32
N LEU A 121 5.13 6.09 -3.02
CA LEU A 121 6.50 5.57 -3.20
C LEU A 121 7.40 6.55 -3.98
N ALA A 122 6.80 7.42 -4.80
CA ALA A 122 7.48 8.48 -5.53
C ALA A 122 7.33 9.86 -4.87
N GLY A 123 6.84 9.92 -3.63
CA GLY A 123 6.62 11.17 -2.88
C GLY A 123 5.32 11.90 -3.24
N ASP A 124 4.44 11.28 -4.01
CA ASP A 124 3.15 11.85 -4.39
C ASP A 124 2.04 11.42 -3.42
N LEU A 125 1.86 12.20 -2.36
CA LEU A 125 0.95 11.90 -1.23
C LEU A 125 -0.55 11.88 -1.62
N GLN A 126 -0.89 12.37 -2.81
CA GLN A 126 -2.24 12.33 -3.33
C GLN A 126 -2.60 10.98 -3.98
N GLY A 127 -1.59 10.16 -4.30
CA GLY A 127 -1.76 8.84 -4.90
C GLY A 127 -2.06 7.74 -3.91
N PHE A 128 -2.20 6.51 -4.42
CA PHE A 128 -2.38 5.30 -3.63
C PHE A 128 -1.39 5.25 -2.45
N PRO A 129 -1.87 4.94 -1.23
CA PRO A 129 -3.18 4.38 -0.89
C PRO A 129 -4.30 5.44 -0.67
N ASN A 130 -4.06 6.72 -0.98
CA ASN A 130 -5.13 7.73 -0.96
C ASN A 130 -6.01 7.58 -2.21
N GLY A 131 -7.20 6.99 -2.08
CA GLY A 131 -8.04 6.47 -3.19
C GLY A 131 -8.69 7.48 -4.14
N ARG A 132 -7.97 8.51 -4.60
CA ARG A 132 -8.50 9.60 -5.45
C ARG A 132 -8.31 9.40 -6.95
N ARG A 133 -7.40 8.52 -7.36
CA ARG A 133 -6.89 8.46 -8.73
C ARG A 133 -6.99 7.06 -9.29
N LEU A 134 -7.17 7.00 -10.60
CA LEU A 134 -7.39 5.76 -11.34
C LEU A 134 -6.15 5.30 -12.13
N PHE A 135 -5.13 6.15 -12.23
CA PHE A 135 -3.91 5.88 -12.99
C PHE A 135 -2.73 5.48 -12.09
N ASP A 136 -2.95 5.38 -10.77
CA ASP A 136 -1.94 4.86 -9.87
C ASP A 136 -1.70 3.38 -10.21
N ASP A 137 -0.43 3.00 -10.25
CA ASP A 137 0.02 1.66 -10.58
C ASP A 137 0.04 0.81 -9.32
N VAL A 138 -1.16 0.43 -8.88
CA VAL A 138 -1.37 -0.27 -7.61
C VAL A 138 -0.55 -1.54 -7.54
N LEU A 139 -0.38 -2.26 -8.65
CA LEU A 139 0.39 -3.51 -8.67
C LEU A 139 1.87 -3.25 -8.39
N ASP A 140 2.50 -2.32 -9.10
CA ASP A 140 3.89 -1.94 -8.86
C ASP A 140 4.09 -1.41 -7.43
N ILE A 141 3.14 -0.61 -6.94
CA ILE A 141 3.20 -0.04 -5.59
C ILE A 141 3.07 -1.12 -4.51
N GLU A 142 2.06 -1.99 -4.61
CA GLU A 142 1.82 -3.04 -3.62
C GLU A 142 2.95 -4.06 -3.59
N ILE A 143 3.50 -4.43 -4.75
CA ILE A 143 4.65 -5.35 -4.79
C ILE A 143 5.87 -4.72 -4.11
N GLN A 144 6.20 -3.45 -4.40
CA GLN A 144 7.29 -2.75 -3.71
C GLN A 144 7.04 -2.65 -2.20
N ALA A 145 5.82 -2.32 -1.79
CA ALA A 145 5.44 -2.27 -0.38
C ALA A 145 5.60 -3.65 0.27
N LEU A 146 5.05 -4.72 -0.32
CA LEU A 146 5.20 -6.10 0.15
C LEU A 146 6.67 -6.53 0.21
N GLU A 147 7.54 -6.02 -0.65
CA GLU A 147 8.97 -6.33 -0.66
C GLU A 147 9.80 -5.43 0.28
N GLY A 148 9.13 -4.65 1.13
CA GLY A 148 9.76 -3.92 2.23
C GLY A 148 10.26 -2.53 1.84
N PHE A 149 9.61 -1.87 0.88
CA PHE A 149 9.94 -0.49 0.52
C PHE A 149 10.02 0.45 1.73
N PHE A 150 9.09 0.33 2.68
CA PHE A 150 9.04 1.19 3.86
C PHE A 150 10.01 0.78 4.97
N ILE A 151 10.68 -0.37 4.83
CA ILE A 151 11.71 -0.86 5.76
C ILE A 151 13.10 -0.48 5.23
N THR A 152 13.38 -0.79 3.97
CA THR A 152 14.74 -0.72 3.39
C THR A 152 14.88 0.32 2.27
N GLY A 153 13.78 0.90 1.81
CA GLY A 153 13.74 1.77 0.64
C GLY A 153 13.46 1.02 -0.66
N PRO A 154 13.64 1.68 -1.83
CA PRO A 154 13.28 1.10 -3.13
C PRO A 154 13.94 -0.26 -3.41
N VAL A 155 13.13 -1.26 -3.75
CA VAL A 155 13.61 -2.58 -4.13
C VAL A 155 14.09 -2.53 -5.57
N VAL A 156 15.40 -2.34 -5.75
CA VAL A 156 16.01 -2.07 -7.06
C VAL A 156 15.72 -3.17 -8.09
N ALA A 157 15.62 -4.42 -7.66
CA ALA A 157 15.29 -5.56 -8.52
C ALA A 157 13.89 -5.44 -9.16
N LEU A 158 12.99 -4.66 -8.55
CA LEU A 158 11.61 -4.45 -8.96
C LEU A 158 11.37 -3.05 -9.52
N ALA A 159 12.43 -2.24 -9.70
CA ALA A 159 12.32 -0.87 -10.20
C ALA A 159 11.70 -0.78 -11.61
N GLY A 160 11.74 -1.87 -12.38
CA GLY A 160 11.07 -1.96 -13.67
C GLY A 160 9.57 -2.22 -13.60
N GLY A 161 9.03 -2.68 -12.47
CA GLY A 161 7.61 -3.03 -12.39
C GLY A 161 7.19 -4.13 -13.37
N ASP A 162 5.90 -4.18 -13.67
CA ASP A 162 5.30 -5.13 -14.62
C ASP A 162 5.38 -4.69 -16.11
N GLN A 163 5.90 -3.48 -16.37
CA GLN A 163 5.99 -2.82 -17.68
C GLN A 163 4.63 -2.44 -18.30
N VAL A 164 3.56 -2.37 -17.51
CA VAL A 164 2.20 -1.97 -17.92
C VAL A 164 1.85 -0.62 -17.31
N ASP A 165 2.58 0.42 -17.72
CA ASP A 165 2.47 1.76 -17.14
C ASP A 165 1.21 2.55 -17.55
N LEU A 166 0.45 2.07 -18.53
CA LEU A 166 -0.65 2.80 -19.16
C LEU A 166 -1.85 1.91 -19.43
N ASN A 167 -3.05 2.45 -19.22
CA ASN A 167 -4.28 1.80 -19.63
C ASN A 167 -4.44 1.78 -21.16
N ASP A 168 -5.08 0.73 -21.70
CA ASP A 168 -5.36 0.56 -23.13
C ASP A 168 -6.07 1.79 -23.74
N GLY A 169 -7.00 2.37 -22.97
CA GLY A 169 -7.71 3.60 -23.32
C GLY A 169 -7.28 4.76 -22.42
N ARG A 170 -6.96 5.90 -23.03
CA ARG A 170 -6.67 7.13 -22.27
C ARG A 170 -7.86 7.53 -21.37
N PHE A 171 -7.56 8.01 -20.18
CA PHE A 171 -8.53 8.71 -19.35
C PHE A 171 -9.03 9.96 -20.08
N ARG A 172 -10.26 10.36 -19.78
CA ARG A 172 -10.92 11.54 -20.35
C ARG A 172 -10.81 12.67 -19.35
N ASP A 173 -10.74 13.91 -19.85
CA ASP A 173 -10.71 15.11 -19.00
C ASP A 173 -12.10 15.51 -18.49
N THR A 174 -13.14 14.77 -18.89
CA THR A 174 -14.54 15.01 -18.50
C THR A 174 -15.23 13.71 -18.12
N PHE A 175 -16.22 13.83 -17.24
CA PHE A 175 -17.00 12.70 -16.78
C PHE A 175 -17.74 11.98 -17.92
N PRO A 176 -17.76 10.62 -17.95
CA PRO A 176 -17.04 9.72 -17.06
C PRO A 176 -15.55 9.66 -17.43
N TYR A 177 -14.66 9.90 -16.46
CA TYR A 177 -13.21 10.06 -16.69
C TYR A 177 -12.52 8.78 -17.24
N LEU A 178 -13.22 7.64 -17.24
CA LEU A 178 -12.74 6.39 -17.84
C LEU A 178 -12.74 6.44 -19.38
N GLY A 179 -11.79 5.72 -19.98
CA GLY A 179 -11.78 5.44 -21.41
C GLY A 179 -13.07 4.71 -21.84
N LEU A 180 -13.50 4.95 -23.08
CA LEU A 180 -14.63 4.19 -23.65
C LEU A 180 -14.21 2.73 -23.87
N PRO A 181 -15.13 1.76 -23.75
CA PRO A 181 -14.86 0.37 -24.10
C PRO A 181 -14.29 0.22 -25.51
N ASN A 182 -13.44 -0.79 -25.69
CA ASN A 182 -12.98 -1.19 -27.01
C ASN A 182 -14.17 -1.64 -27.86
N ASN A 183 -14.43 -0.93 -28.96
CA ASN A 183 -15.52 -1.25 -29.89
C ASN A 183 -15.04 -2.06 -31.11
N GLN A 184 -13.78 -2.53 -31.07
CA GLN A 184 -13.18 -3.39 -32.10
C GLN A 184 -12.97 -4.80 -31.54
N GLY A 185 -13.19 -5.82 -32.36
CA GLY A 185 -12.91 -7.19 -31.94
C GLY A 185 -11.41 -7.43 -31.86
N VAL A 186 -10.94 -8.12 -30.82
CA VAL A 186 -9.50 -8.49 -30.67
C VAL A 186 -8.97 -9.42 -31.77
N ASN A 187 -9.84 -9.83 -32.71
CA ASN A 187 -9.54 -10.72 -33.83
C ASN A 187 -9.50 -10.00 -35.19
N THR A 188 -9.70 -8.67 -35.21
CA THR A 188 -9.63 -7.92 -36.48
C THR A 188 -8.20 -7.43 -36.69
N VAL A 189 -7.56 -7.95 -37.73
CA VAL A 189 -6.25 -7.47 -38.17
C VAL A 189 -6.42 -6.02 -38.64
N ASN A 190 -5.69 -5.08 -38.03
CA ASN A 190 -5.67 -3.71 -38.51
C ASN A 190 -4.93 -3.68 -39.86
N GLU A 191 -5.69 -3.69 -40.96
CA GLU A 191 -5.17 -3.24 -42.25
C GLU A 191 -5.14 -1.71 -42.23
N ASN A 192 -3.97 -1.11 -41.99
CA ASN A 192 -3.54 0.20 -42.51
C ASN A 192 -2.07 0.47 -42.18
#